data_AF-A0A7V3RY22-F1
#
_entry.id   AF-A0A7V3RY22-F1
#
_cell.length_a   1.000
_cell.length_b   1.000
_cell.length_c   1.000
_cell.angle_alpha   90.00
_cell.angle_beta   90.00
_cell.angle_gamma   90.00
#
_symmetry.space_group_name_H-M   'P 1'
#
loop_
_entity.id
_entity.type
_entity.pdbx_description
1 polymer ?
#
loop_
_entity_poly.entity_id
_entity_poly.type
_entity_poly.pdbx_seq_one_letter_code
_entity_poly.pdbx_strand_id
1 'polypeptide(L)' 'CRPDCKGICPGCGANLNLEPCRCRKEESDPRLSVLRQLKIGK' A
#
# COMPACT_ATOMS: atom_id res chain seq x y z
N CYS A 1 -8.25 5.26 21.79
CA CYS A 1 -7.14 4.97 20.87
C CYS A 1 -5.88 4.75 21.70
N ARG A 2 -5.04 3.75 21.41
CA ARG A 2 -3.77 3.52 22.11
C ARG A 2 -2.61 3.96 21.20
N PRO A 3 -1.49 4.45 21.75
CA PRO A 3 -0.34 4.90 20.94
C PRO A 3 0.25 3.82 20.02
N ASP A 4 0.18 2.55 20.44
CA ASP A 4 0.73 1.41 19.70
C ASP A 4 -0.31 0.71 18.78
N CYS A 5 -1.52 1.24 18.69
CA CYS A 5 -2.55 0.61 17.85
C CYS A 5 -2.16 0.71 16.37
N LYS A 6 -1.92 -0.44 15.74
CA LYS A 6 -1.60 -0.50 14.30
C LYS A 6 -2.80 -0.23 13.41
N GLY A 7 -4.01 -0.25 13.98
CA GLY A 7 -5.26 0.03 13.27
C GLY A 7 -5.69 -1.06 12.29
N ILE A 8 -6.47 -0.66 11.29
CA ILE A 8 -7.02 -1.52 10.24
C ILE A 8 -6.38 -1.14 8.90
N CYS A 9 -6.09 -2.14 8.06
CA CYS A 9 -5.63 -1.87 6.71
C CYS A 9 -6.73 -1.15 5.89
N PRO A 10 -6.47 0.03 5.32
CA PRO A 10 -7.47 0.76 4.54
C PRO A 10 -7.83 0.08 3.21
N GLY A 11 -6.96 -0.80 2.69
CA GLY A 11 -7.21 -1.51 1.44
C GLY A 11 -8.00 -2.81 1.61
N CYS A 12 -7.75 -3.58 2.67
CA CYS A 12 -8.34 -4.93 2.83
C CYS A 12 -9.07 -5.18 4.15
N GLY A 13 -9.13 -4.21 5.06
CA GLY A 13 -9.85 -4.33 6.33
C GLY A 13 -9.20 -5.23 7.38
N ALA A 14 -8.02 -5.80 7.13
CA ALA A 14 -7.31 -6.63 8.10
C ALA A 14 -6.96 -5.83 9.37
N ASN A 15 -7.25 -6.40 10.55
CA ASN A 15 -6.82 -5.82 11.82
C ASN A 15 -5.32 -6.06 12.00
N LEU A 16 -4.51 -5.01 11.85
CA LEU A 16 -3.04 -5.09 11.85
C LEU A 16 -2.44 -5.41 13.22
N ASN A 17 -3.28 -5.46 14.26
CA ASN A 17 -2.88 -5.93 15.59
C ASN A 17 -2.98 -7.46 15.73
N LEU A 18 -3.74 -8.14 14.85
CA LEU A 18 -3.99 -9.59 14.92
C LEU A 18 -3.36 -10.34 13.73
N GLU A 19 -3.37 -9.72 12.56
CA GLU A 19 -2.96 -10.38 11.33
C GLU A 19 -2.27 -9.42 10.34
N PRO A 20 -1.43 -9.93 9.43
CA PRO A 20 -0.81 -9.12 8.40
C PRO A 20 -1.82 -8.62 7.36
N CYS A 21 -1.42 -7.56 6.63
CA CYS A 21 -2.16 -7.05 5.49
C CYS A 21 -2.24 -8.10 4.36
N ARG A 22 -3.41 -8.24 3.74
CA ARG A 22 -3.66 -9.14 2.59
C ARG A 22 -3.69 -8.41 1.24
N CYS A 23 -3.46 -7.09 1.22
CA CYS A 23 -3.35 -6.36 -0.04
C CYS A 23 -2.21 -6.95 -0.85
N ARG A 24 -2.52 -7.39 -2.07
CA ARG A 24 -1.49 -7.71 -3.04
C ARG A 24 -0.77 -6.40 -3.35
N LYS A 25 0.57 -6.41 -3.39
CA LYS A 25 1.30 -5.33 -4.05
C LYS A 25 0.80 -5.33 -5.49
N GLU A 26 0.00 -4.33 -5.86
CA GLU A 26 -0.43 -4.16 -7.22
C GLU A 26 0.82 -4.03 -8.09
N GLU A 27 0.87 -4.89 -9.09
CA GLU A 27 1.93 -4.91 -10.09
C GLU A 27 1.71 -3.66 -10.95
N SER A 28 2.29 -2.52 -10.54
CA SER A 28 2.25 -1.22 -11.20
C SER A 28 0.89 -0.82 -11.80
N ASP A 29 0.23 0.17 -11.21
CA ASP A 29 -1.02 0.71 -11.76
C ASP A 29 -0.87 0.96 -13.28
N PRO A 30 -1.68 0.32 -14.14
CA PRO A 30 -1.51 0.39 -15.59
C PRO A 30 -1.65 1.83 -16.09
N ARG A 31 -2.35 2.71 -15.36
CA ARG A 31 -2.42 4.16 -15.66
C ARG A 31 -1.07 4.85 -15.48
N LEU A 32 -0.25 4.35 -14.56
CA LEU A 32 1.09 4.83 -14.29
C LEU A 32 2.16 4.16 -15.17
N SER A 33 1.79 3.20 -16.01
CA SER A 33 2.72 2.49 -16.91
C SER A 33 3.48 3.47 -17.83
N VAL A 34 2.82 4.55 -18.28
CA VAL A 34 3.44 5.60 -19.11
C VAL A 34 4.56 6.35 -18.39
N LEU A 35 4.51 6.45 -17.06
CA LEU A 35 5.52 7.17 -16.28
C LEU A 35 6.76 6.32 -15.99
N ARG A 36 6.77 5.01 -16.32
CA ARG A 36 7.96 4.16 -16.17
C ARG A 36 9.17 4.66 -16.99
N GLN A 37 8.93 5.44 -18.04
CA GLN A 37 9.97 6.03 -18.89
C GLN A 37 10.40 7.43 -18.42
N LEU A 38 9.74 7.99 -17.40
CA LEU A 38 10.01 9.33 -16.91
C LEU A 38 11.30 9.31 -16.07
N LYS A 39 12.43 9.70 -16.66
CA LYS A 39 13.67 9.98 -15.93
C LYS A 39 13.53 11.35 -15.27
N ILE A 40 13.27 11.37 -13.97
CA ILE A 40 13.42 12.60 -13.18
C ILE A 40 14.92 12.89 -13.11
N GLY A 41 15.35 13.95 -13.81
CA GLY A 41 16.73 14.42 -13.84
C GLY A 41 17.20 14.89 -12.46
N LYS A 42 18.52 14.75 -12.25
CA LYS A 42 19.29 15.04 -11.02
C LYS A 42 18.93 16.35 -10.34
#